data_AF-A0A7C8YJ92-F1
#
_entry.id   AF-A0A7C8YJ92-F1
#
_cell.length_a   1.000
_cell.length_b   1.000
_cell.length_c   1.000
_cell.angle_alpha   90.00
_cell.angle_beta   90.00
_cell.angle_gamma   90.00
#
_symmetry.space_group_name_H-M   'P 1'
#
loop_
_entity.id
_entity.type
_entity.pdbx_description
1 polymer ?
#
loop_
_entity_poly.entity_id
_entity_poly.type
_entity_poly.pdbx_seq_one_letter_code
_entity_poly.pdbx_strand_id
1 'polypeptide(L)'
;GRNLMNSSENDEEGLLGSPAMVARPLDFRTIDLRLAVGAYGGSHEAFLEDVRELWKNIRIAHADQPELVQLAETLSLNFESLYEEEVVSLVGKLMEYSKMEQISAETKKEIGDVIASTSEIPKAPWDEGVCKVCGVDKDDDSVLLCDACDAEYHMYCLSPPLARIPEGNWYCPLCVSG
;
A
#
# COMPACT_ATOMS: atom_id res chain seq x y z
N GLY A 1 43.44 -9.40 -44.17
CA GLY A 1 42.40 -8.38 -44.45
C GLY A 1 41.14 -8.83 -43.76
N ARG A 2 40.66 -8.07 -42.77
CA ARG A 2 39.49 -7.15 -42.87
C ARG A 2 38.21 -7.93 -43.20
N ASN A 3 37.35 -8.18 -42.19
CA ASN A 3 36.24 -7.32 -41.71
C ASN A 3 34.91 -7.82 -42.34
N LEU A 4 33.73 -7.81 -41.72
CA LEU A 4 33.19 -7.37 -40.42
C LEU A 4 31.69 -7.82 -40.41
N MET A 5 31.19 -8.30 -39.26
CA MET A 5 29.92 -7.97 -38.56
C MET A 5 28.56 -8.08 -39.29
N ASN A 6 27.39 -8.26 -38.68
CA ASN A 6 26.82 -8.25 -37.31
C ASN A 6 25.46 -9.02 -37.44
N SER A 7 24.66 -9.40 -36.45
CA SER A 7 24.49 -9.05 -35.04
C SER A 7 23.51 -10.08 -34.45
N SER A 8 23.93 -10.83 -33.44
CA SER A 8 23.05 -11.67 -32.63
C SER A 8 23.51 -11.54 -31.18
N GLU A 9 23.17 -10.40 -30.56
CA GLU A 9 23.33 -10.17 -29.12
C GLU A 9 22.10 -9.36 -28.70
N ASN A 10 21.02 -10.09 -28.39
CA ASN A 10 19.96 -9.59 -27.52
C ASN A 10 20.42 -9.86 -26.10
N ASP A 11 21.30 -9.00 -25.59
CA ASP A 11 21.56 -8.88 -24.16
C ASP A 11 21.00 -7.53 -23.73
N GLU A 12 19.67 -7.48 -23.56
CA GLU A 12 19.06 -6.49 -22.68
C GLU A 12 19.55 -6.82 -21.27
N GLU A 13 20.57 -6.09 -20.85
CA GLU A 13 21.22 -6.16 -19.55
C GLU A 13 20.21 -5.73 -18.46
N GLY A 14 19.30 -6.64 -18.13
CA GLY A 14 18.50 -6.57 -16.92
C GLY A 14 19.43 -6.73 -15.73
N LEU A 15 19.91 -5.60 -15.20
CA LEU A 15 20.57 -5.50 -13.90
C LEU A 15 19.55 -5.84 -12.80
N LEU A 16 19.17 -7.12 -12.71
CA LEU A 16 18.55 -7.70 -11.54
C LEU A 16 19.65 -7.93 -10.51
N GLY A 17 20.11 -6.83 -9.89
CA GLY A 17 20.71 -6.94 -8.58
C GLY A 17 19.73 -7.70 -7.70
N SER A 18 20.17 -8.81 -7.10
CA SER A 18 19.33 -9.58 -6.18
C SER A 18 18.77 -8.62 -5.13
N PRO A 19 17.43 -8.47 -5.01
CA PRO A 19 16.85 -7.52 -4.07
C PRO A 19 17.43 -7.77 -2.70
N ALA A 20 17.93 -6.73 -2.03
CA ALA A 20 18.37 -6.88 -0.66
C ALA A 20 17.24 -7.52 0.15
N MET A 21 17.53 -8.66 0.78
CA MET A 21 16.52 -9.37 1.58
C MET A 21 16.16 -8.49 2.78
N VAL A 22 14.97 -7.91 2.75
CA VAL A 22 14.43 -7.12 3.86
C VAL A 22 13.84 -8.04 4.93
N ALA A 23 14.04 -7.70 6.20
CA ALA A 23 13.67 -8.55 7.33
C ALA A 23 12.15 -8.78 7.43
N ARG A 24 11.35 -7.80 7.02
CA ARG A 24 9.88 -7.86 7.00
C ARG A 24 9.36 -7.14 5.76
N PRO A 25 9.07 -7.84 4.65
CA PRO A 25 8.47 -7.22 3.48
C PRO A 25 7.17 -6.50 3.86
N LEU A 26 7.08 -5.22 3.52
CA LEU A 26 5.96 -4.35 3.83
C LEU A 26 5.85 -3.33 2.70
N ASP A 27 4.62 -3.00 2.31
CA ASP A 27 4.28 -1.99 1.31
C ASP A 27 3.11 -1.12 1.81
N PHE A 28 2.84 0.00 1.13
CA PHE A 28 1.77 0.90 1.53
C PHE A 28 0.39 0.22 1.50
N ARG A 29 0.15 -0.68 0.55
CA ARG A 29 -1.10 -1.43 0.44
C ARG A 29 -1.36 -2.30 1.67
N THR A 30 -0.32 -2.95 2.20
CA THR A 30 -0.42 -3.77 3.40
C THR A 30 -0.75 -2.93 4.62
N ILE A 31 -0.14 -1.74 4.75
CA ILE A 31 -0.44 -0.79 5.82
C ILE A 31 -1.89 -0.30 5.73
N ASP A 32 -2.33 0.04 4.52
CA ASP A 32 -3.70 0.47 4.23
C ASP A 32 -4.75 -0.61 4.57
N LEU A 33 -4.49 -1.86 4.18
CA LEU A 33 -5.33 -3.00 4.57
C LEU A 33 -5.37 -3.21 6.09
N ARG A 34 -4.24 -3.02 6.79
CA ARG A 34 -4.17 -3.12 8.26
C ARG A 34 -4.99 -2.02 8.94
N LEU A 35 -4.94 -0.79 8.41
CA LEU A 35 -5.79 0.31 8.88
C LEU A 35 -7.27 -0.04 8.70
N ALA A 36 -7.66 -0.50 7.51
CA ALA A 36 -9.06 -0.79 7.16
C ALA A 36 -9.69 -1.87 8.06
N VAL A 37 -8.92 -2.90 8.44
CA VAL A 37 -9.41 -3.98 9.32
C VAL A 37 -9.15 -3.71 10.81
N GLY A 38 -8.64 -2.52 11.17
CA GLY A 38 -8.35 -2.14 12.55
C GLY A 38 -7.23 -2.95 13.21
N ALA A 39 -6.28 -3.49 12.43
CA ALA A 39 -5.23 -4.39 12.91
C ALA A 39 -4.29 -3.75 13.95
N TYR A 40 -4.21 -2.42 13.99
CA TYR A 40 -3.39 -1.67 14.94
C TYR A 40 -4.03 -1.53 16.34
N GLY A 41 -5.26 -1.99 16.53
CA GLY A 41 -5.91 -1.99 17.85
C GLY A 41 -6.08 -0.59 18.47
N GLY A 42 -6.16 0.44 17.65
CA GLY A 42 -6.25 1.84 18.08
C GLY A 42 -4.93 2.49 18.47
N SER A 43 -3.79 1.79 18.40
CA SER A 43 -2.47 2.42 18.56
C SER A 43 -2.04 3.09 17.26
N HIS A 44 -1.97 4.41 17.27
CA HIS A 44 -1.47 5.17 16.14
C HIS A 44 0.06 5.02 15.99
N GLU A 45 0.77 4.73 17.09
CA GLU A 45 2.21 4.45 17.08
C GLU A 45 2.54 3.13 16.39
N ALA A 46 1.70 2.09 16.54
CA ALA A 46 1.89 0.84 15.82
C ALA A 46 1.78 1.02 14.29
N PHE A 47 0.90 1.94 13.84
CA PHE A 47 0.85 2.36 12.43
C PHE A 47 2.13 3.09 12.02
N LEU A 48 2.62 4.02 12.84
CA LEU A 48 3.87 4.74 12.59
C LEU A 48 5.08 3.81 12.48
N GLU A 49 5.17 2.79 13.33
CA GLU A 49 6.23 1.78 13.29
C GLU A 49 6.27 1.03 11.96
N ASP A 50 5.11 0.64 11.43
CA ASP A 50 5.00 0.01 10.12
C ASP A 50 5.46 0.96 8.99
N VAL A 51 5.04 2.23 9.01
CA VAL A 51 5.48 3.21 7.99
C VAL A 51 6.99 3.45 8.05
N ARG A 52 7.58 3.51 9.26
CA ARG A 52 9.04 3.62 9.43
C ARG A 52 9.78 2.39 8.91
N GLU A 53 9.25 1.18 9.17
CA GLU A 53 9.84 -0.05 8.66
C GLU A 53 9.74 -0.13 7.14
N LEU A 54 8.63 0.32 6.54
CA LEU A 54 8.47 0.45 5.10
C LEU A 54 9.57 1.33 4.49
N TRP A 55 9.76 2.55 5.00
CA TRP A 55 10.80 3.46 4.49
C TRP A 55 12.21 2.90 4.67
N LYS A 56 12.47 2.22 5.80
CA LYS A 56 13.74 1.52 6.03
C LYS A 56 13.95 0.41 5.00
N ASN A 57 12.94 -0.39 4.71
CA ASN A 57 13.01 -1.44 3.70
C ASN A 57 13.30 -0.89 2.30
N ILE A 58 12.62 0.20 1.91
CA ILE A 58 12.87 0.87 0.63
C ILE A 58 14.33 1.32 0.51
N ARG A 59 14.88 1.96 1.55
CA ARG A 59 16.29 2.38 1.56
C ARG A 59 17.26 1.20 1.48
N ILE A 60 16.95 0.07 2.13
CA ILE A 60 17.77 -1.15 2.06
C ILE A 60 17.70 -1.77 0.67
N ALA A 61 16.51 -1.86 0.09
CA ALA A 61 16.27 -2.47 -1.23
C ALA A 61 16.96 -1.70 -2.36
N HIS A 62 17.06 -0.38 -2.24
CA HIS A 62 17.65 0.52 -3.24
C HIS A 62 18.99 1.11 -2.78
N ALA A 63 19.72 0.45 -1.88
CA ALA A 63 20.94 0.99 -1.28
C ALA A 63 22.05 1.32 -2.29
N ASP A 64 22.00 0.72 -3.47
CA ASP A 64 22.90 0.94 -4.61
C ASP A 64 22.50 2.15 -5.49
N GLN A 65 21.33 2.76 -5.24
CA GLN A 65 20.79 3.87 -6.02
C GLN A 65 20.63 5.14 -5.15
N PRO A 66 21.66 6.00 -5.07
CA PRO A 66 21.68 7.14 -4.15
C PRO A 66 20.52 8.14 -4.35
N GLU A 67 20.08 8.35 -5.59
CA GLU A 67 18.96 9.24 -5.91
C GLU A 67 17.65 8.72 -5.29
N LEU A 68 17.39 7.42 -5.39
CA LEU A 68 16.20 6.80 -4.80
C LEU A 68 16.27 6.80 -3.26
N VAL A 69 17.45 6.54 -2.69
CA VAL A 69 17.65 6.62 -1.23
C VAL A 69 17.38 8.04 -0.72
N GLN A 70 17.88 9.06 -1.40
CA GLN A 70 17.66 10.46 -1.02
C GLN A 70 16.18 10.86 -1.14
N LEU A 71 15.51 10.39 -2.20
CA LEU A 71 14.07 10.62 -2.39
C LEU A 71 13.26 9.97 -1.26
N ALA A 72 13.55 8.69 -0.95
CA ALA A 72 12.90 7.97 0.14
C ALA A 72 13.13 8.66 1.50
N GLU A 73 14.33 9.16 1.76
CA GLU A 73 14.64 9.93 2.97
C GLU A 73 13.77 11.19 3.06
N THR A 74 13.71 11.96 1.97
CA THR A 74 12.93 13.21 1.91
C THR A 74 11.44 12.95 2.14
N LEU A 75 10.89 11.93 1.49
CA LEU A 75 9.48 11.54 1.66
C LEU A 75 9.21 11.05 3.08
N SER A 76 10.12 10.27 3.68
CA SER A 76 9.98 9.80 5.06
C SER A 76 9.98 10.96 6.06
N LEU A 77 10.87 11.95 5.90
CA LEU A 77 10.91 13.13 6.77
C LEU A 77 9.66 14.00 6.63
N ASN A 78 9.16 14.18 5.41
CA ASN A 78 7.90 14.90 5.17
C ASN A 78 6.73 14.20 5.88
N PHE A 79 6.63 12.87 5.72
CA PHE A 79 5.62 12.08 6.42
C PHE A 79 5.69 12.24 7.95
N GLU A 80 6.88 12.16 8.55
CA GLU A 80 7.05 12.34 10.00
C GLU A 80 6.58 13.74 10.47
N SER A 81 6.90 14.79 9.70
CA SER A 81 6.46 16.15 9.99
C SER A 81 4.93 16.26 9.98
N LEU A 82 4.28 15.74 8.94
CA LEU A 82 2.82 15.74 8.83
C LEU A 82 2.17 14.90 9.94
N TYR A 83 2.75 13.76 10.26
CA TYR A 83 2.27 12.89 11.32
C TYR A 83 2.32 13.57 12.70
N GLU A 84 3.39 14.29 13.01
CA GLU A 84 3.46 15.06 14.26
C GLU A 84 2.45 16.20 14.29
N GLU A 85 2.34 16.97 13.20
CA GLU A 85 1.46 18.14 13.13
C GLU A 85 -0.03 17.75 13.21
N GLU A 86 -0.42 16.67 12.55
CA GLU A 86 -1.82 16.26 12.43
C GLU A 86 -2.21 15.19 13.45
N VAL A 87 -1.54 14.03 13.42
CA VAL A 87 -1.97 12.85 14.20
C VAL A 87 -1.63 13.01 15.68
N VAL A 88 -0.39 13.36 16.01
CA VAL A 88 0.03 13.51 17.41
C VAL A 88 -0.72 14.66 18.08
N SER A 89 -0.87 15.78 17.39
CA SER A 89 -1.69 16.92 17.83
C SER A 89 -3.13 16.52 18.12
N LEU A 90 -3.77 15.76 17.21
CA LEU A 90 -5.13 15.27 17.40
C LEU A 90 -5.25 14.31 18.58
N VAL A 91 -4.36 13.32 18.68
CA VAL A 91 -4.37 12.36 19.79
C VAL A 91 -4.17 13.06 21.13
N GLY A 92 -3.27 14.06 21.18
CA GLY A 92 -3.07 14.90 22.37
C GLY A 92 -4.38 15.57 22.83
N LYS A 93 -5.09 16.22 21.89
CA LYS A 93 -6.41 16.84 22.17
C LYS A 93 -7.44 15.82 22.65
N LEU A 94 -7.54 14.66 22.00
CA LEU A 94 -8.46 13.59 22.39
C LEU A 94 -8.16 13.06 23.80
N MET A 95 -6.89 12.92 24.16
CA MET A 95 -6.48 12.54 25.51
C MET A 95 -6.87 13.61 26.54
N GLU A 96 -6.74 14.89 26.23
CA GLU A 96 -7.19 15.98 27.10
C GLU A 96 -8.71 15.93 27.30
N TYR A 97 -9.49 15.77 26.24
CA TYR A 97 -10.95 15.67 26.32
C TYR A 97 -11.40 14.48 27.17
N SER A 98 -10.71 13.34 27.08
CA SER A 98 -11.03 12.15 27.87
C SER A 98 -10.89 12.36 29.38
N LYS A 99 -10.09 13.35 29.81
CA LYS A 99 -9.88 13.71 31.22
C LYS A 99 -10.92 14.70 31.73
N MET A 100 -11.73 15.30 30.85
CA MET A 100 -12.73 16.29 31.23
C MET A 100 -14.04 15.60 31.63
N GLU A 101 -14.60 15.97 32.78
CA GLU A 101 -15.90 15.46 33.23
C GLU A 101 -17.06 15.85 32.29
N GLN A 102 -16.91 16.94 31.54
CA GLN A 102 -17.90 17.45 30.61
C GLN A 102 -17.25 18.06 29.38
N ILE A 103 -17.60 17.53 28.20
CA ILE A 103 -17.10 18.03 26.91
C ILE A 103 -17.96 19.21 26.47
N SER A 104 -17.35 20.37 26.19
CA SER A 104 -18.04 21.59 25.75
C SER A 104 -18.72 21.40 24.38
N ALA A 105 -19.65 22.31 24.04
CA ALA A 105 -20.31 22.29 22.74
C ALA A 105 -19.30 22.56 21.61
N GLU A 106 -18.32 23.43 21.85
CA GLU A 106 -17.23 23.76 20.94
C GLU A 106 -16.36 22.54 20.65
N THR A 107 -15.95 21.79 21.68
CA THR A 107 -15.14 20.58 21.51
C THR A 107 -15.90 19.47 20.78
N LYS A 108 -17.20 19.30 21.06
CA LYS A 108 -18.03 18.33 20.31
C LYS A 108 -18.12 18.69 18.84
N LYS A 109 -18.20 19.99 18.53
CA LYS A 109 -18.19 20.47 17.15
C LYS A 109 -16.84 20.18 16.48
N GLU A 110 -15.72 20.47 17.14
CA GLU A 110 -14.38 20.19 16.61
C GLU A 110 -14.18 18.69 16.30
N ILE A 111 -14.60 17.79 17.20
CA ILE A 111 -14.54 16.34 16.96
C ILE A 111 -15.43 15.95 15.77
N GLY A 112 -16.63 16.53 15.68
CA GLY A 112 -17.54 16.32 14.56
C GLY A 112 -16.95 16.76 13.23
N ASP A 113 -16.28 17.91 13.20
CA ASP A 113 -15.61 18.45 12.01
C ASP A 113 -14.45 17.53 11.57
N VAL A 114 -13.63 17.04 12.52
CA VAL A 114 -12.56 16.06 12.24
C VAL A 114 -13.11 14.75 11.67
N ILE A 115 -14.19 14.22 12.25
CA ILE A 115 -14.84 12.99 11.75
C ILE A 115 -15.45 13.22 10.36
N ALA A 116 -15.98 14.41 10.07
CA ALA A 116 -16.51 14.73 8.75
C ALA A 116 -15.40 14.73 7.68
N SER A 117 -14.22 15.26 8.01
CA SER A 117 -13.06 15.30 7.10
C SER A 117 -12.51 13.91 6.74
N THR A 118 -12.72 12.87 7.54
CA THR A 118 -12.26 11.50 7.19
C THR A 118 -13.08 10.84 6.08
N SER A 119 -14.21 11.43 5.68
CA SER A 119 -15.05 10.92 4.58
C SER A 119 -14.55 11.26 3.17
N GLU A 120 -13.52 12.10 3.05
CA GLU A 120 -12.98 12.59 1.77
C GLU A 120 -11.63 11.97 1.38
N ILE A 121 -11.21 10.86 2.01
CA ILE A 121 -9.93 10.22 1.68
C ILE A 121 -9.95 9.78 0.21
N PRO A 122 -9.01 10.26 -0.62
CA PRO A 122 -8.94 9.85 -2.02
C PRO A 122 -8.66 8.35 -2.12
N LYS A 123 -9.24 7.70 -3.13
CA LYS A 123 -8.95 6.29 -3.42
C LYS A 123 -7.45 6.11 -3.61
N ALA A 124 -6.91 5.04 -3.02
CA ALA A 124 -5.50 4.75 -3.16
C ALA A 124 -5.19 4.30 -4.60
N PRO A 125 -3.97 4.53 -5.11
CA PRO A 125 -3.58 4.08 -6.45
C PRO A 125 -3.74 2.57 -6.68
N TRP A 126 -3.71 1.77 -5.60
CA TRP A 126 -3.88 0.31 -5.62
C TRP A 126 -5.33 -0.16 -5.40
N ASP A 127 -6.30 0.76 -5.41
CA ASP A 127 -7.73 0.40 -5.27
C ASP A 127 -8.37 0.00 -6.60
N GLU A 128 -7.85 0.46 -7.73
CA GLU A 128 -8.38 0.20 -9.07
C GLU A 128 -7.28 -0.40 -9.96
N GLY A 129 -7.67 -1.29 -10.88
CA GLY A 129 -6.74 -1.81 -11.88
C GLY A 129 -5.59 -2.68 -11.34
N VAL A 130 -5.74 -3.31 -10.17
CA VAL A 130 -4.73 -4.22 -9.63
C VAL A 130 -5.36 -5.50 -9.11
N CYS A 131 -4.62 -6.60 -9.23
CA CYS A 131 -5.01 -7.88 -8.67
C CYS A 131 -5.26 -7.77 -7.16
N LYS A 132 -6.45 -8.12 -6.68
CA LYS A 132 -6.82 -7.99 -5.26
C LYS A 132 -6.04 -8.90 -4.32
N VAL A 133 -5.31 -9.88 -4.84
CA VAL A 133 -4.41 -10.71 -4.03
C VAL A 133 -3.02 -10.09 -3.96
N CYS A 134 -2.31 -9.96 -5.09
CA CYS A 134 -0.91 -9.54 -5.08
C CYS A 134 -0.71 -8.01 -5.15
N GLY A 135 -1.72 -7.25 -5.59
CA GLY A 135 -1.67 -5.79 -5.69
C GLY A 135 -0.84 -5.27 -6.85
N VAL A 136 -0.54 -6.12 -7.82
CA VAL A 136 0.24 -5.79 -9.00
C VAL A 136 -0.66 -5.78 -10.22
N ASP A 137 -0.47 -4.77 -11.06
CA ASP A 137 -1.01 -4.68 -12.42
C ASP A 137 0.04 -5.23 -13.39
N LYS A 138 -0.17 -6.46 -13.85
CA LYS A 138 0.72 -7.16 -14.79
C LYS A 138 0.02 -8.38 -15.37
N ASP A 139 0.61 -9.01 -16.38
CA ASP A 139 0.15 -10.30 -16.91
C ASP A 139 -1.35 -10.29 -17.26
N ASP A 140 -1.83 -9.25 -17.93
CA ASP A 140 -3.25 -8.97 -18.21
C ASP A 140 -3.99 -10.16 -18.86
N ASP A 141 -3.28 -10.93 -19.68
CA ASP A 141 -3.80 -12.16 -20.31
C ASP A 141 -4.19 -13.25 -19.29
N SER A 142 -3.74 -13.12 -18.05
CA SER A 142 -4.02 -14.02 -16.93
C SER A 142 -4.87 -13.39 -15.82
N VAL A 143 -5.51 -12.25 -16.10
CA VAL A 143 -6.41 -11.54 -15.17
C VAL A 143 -7.86 -11.96 -15.40
N LEU A 144 -8.59 -12.17 -14.31
CA LEU A 144 -10.03 -12.34 -14.26
C LEU A 144 -10.68 -11.11 -13.65
N LEU A 145 -11.78 -10.67 -14.25
CA LEU A 145 -12.66 -9.66 -13.68
C LEU A 145 -13.84 -10.37 -13.01
N CYS A 146 -14.18 -9.95 -11.79
CA CYS A 146 -15.39 -10.41 -11.13
C CYS A 146 -16.63 -9.80 -11.79
N ASP A 147 -17.56 -10.62 -12.29
CA ASP A 147 -18.80 -10.14 -12.94
C ASP A 147 -19.77 -9.40 -12.00
N ALA A 148 -19.48 -9.32 -10.70
CA ALA A 148 -20.31 -8.62 -9.72
C ALA A 148 -19.71 -7.29 -9.21
N CYS A 149 -18.39 -7.16 -9.16
CA CYS A 149 -17.73 -6.00 -8.56
C CYS A 149 -16.57 -5.43 -9.39
N ASP A 150 -16.33 -5.97 -10.58
CA ASP A 150 -15.26 -5.60 -11.51
C ASP A 150 -13.84 -5.67 -10.92
N ALA A 151 -13.68 -6.33 -9.75
CA ALA A 151 -12.38 -6.49 -9.13
C ALA A 151 -11.52 -7.49 -9.90
N GLU A 152 -10.24 -7.15 -10.03
CA GLU A 152 -9.27 -7.92 -10.80
C GLU A 152 -8.55 -8.98 -9.96
N TYR A 153 -8.31 -10.15 -10.54
CA TYR A 153 -7.58 -11.25 -9.90
C TYR A 153 -6.74 -11.99 -10.93
N HIS A 154 -5.45 -12.15 -10.68
CA HIS A 154 -4.67 -13.12 -11.46
C HIS A 154 -5.17 -14.53 -11.18
N MET A 155 -5.34 -15.32 -12.24
CA MET A 155 -5.71 -16.74 -12.15
C MET A 155 -4.81 -17.52 -11.18
N TYR A 156 -3.52 -17.23 -11.19
CA TYR A 156 -2.52 -17.90 -10.37
C TYR A 156 -2.48 -17.42 -8.91
N CYS A 157 -3.05 -16.24 -8.63
CA CYS A 157 -3.13 -15.71 -7.27
C CYS A 157 -4.34 -16.24 -6.49
N LEU A 158 -5.31 -16.86 -7.17
CA LEU A 158 -6.46 -17.48 -6.52
C LEU A 158 -6.04 -18.72 -5.71
N SER A 159 -6.87 -19.10 -4.74
CA SER A 159 -6.70 -20.32 -3.96
C SER A 159 -7.98 -21.16 -4.01
N PRO A 160 -7.99 -22.30 -4.75
CA PRO A 160 -6.89 -22.82 -5.57
C PRO A 160 -6.61 -21.98 -6.84
N PRO A 161 -5.36 -21.99 -7.36
CA PRO A 161 -5.03 -21.34 -8.63
C PRO A 161 -5.80 -21.94 -9.81
N LEU A 162 -6.18 -21.10 -10.77
CA LEU A 162 -6.84 -21.53 -12.00
C LEU A 162 -5.82 -21.73 -13.13
N ALA A 163 -5.94 -22.84 -13.85
CA ALA A 163 -5.06 -23.15 -14.98
C ALA A 163 -5.49 -22.50 -16.30
N ARG A 164 -6.75 -22.03 -16.38
CA ARG A 164 -7.33 -21.38 -17.56
C ARG A 164 -8.50 -20.49 -17.14
N ILE A 165 -8.83 -19.53 -18.00
CA ILE A 165 -9.99 -18.66 -17.82
C ILE A 165 -11.26 -19.53 -17.78
N PRO A 166 -12.11 -19.39 -16.75
CA PRO A 166 -13.38 -20.10 -16.68
C PRO A 166 -14.31 -19.76 -17.86
N GLU A 167 -15.16 -20.71 -18.25
CA GLU A 167 -16.24 -20.43 -19.19
C GLU A 167 -17.45 -19.86 -18.45
N GLY A 168 -18.02 -18.78 -18.98
CA GLY A 168 -19.18 -18.10 -18.39
C GLY A 168 -18.79 -17.16 -17.25
N ASN A 169 -19.77 -16.84 -16.40
CA ASN A 169 -19.57 -15.86 -15.33
C ASN A 169 -18.64 -16.39 -14.25
N TRP A 170 -17.76 -15.54 -13.75
CA TRP A 170 -16.88 -15.79 -12.63
C TRP A 170 -17.08 -14.73 -11.53
N TYR A 171 -17.12 -15.20 -10.28
CA TYR A 171 -17.30 -14.36 -9.10
C TYR A 171 -16.13 -14.55 -8.15
N CYS A 172 -15.59 -13.44 -7.65
CA CYS A 172 -14.44 -13.48 -6.75
C CYS A 172 -14.80 -14.06 -5.37
N PRO A 173 -13.81 -14.52 -4.58
CA PRO A 173 -14.05 -15.09 -3.26
C PRO A 173 -14.83 -14.17 -2.31
N LEU A 174 -14.67 -12.86 -2.44
CA LEU A 174 -15.41 -11.87 -1.64
C LEU A 174 -16.89 -11.82 -2.01
N CYS A 175 -17.23 -11.86 -3.31
CA CYS A 175 -18.62 -11.86 -3.76
C CYS A 175 -19.32 -13.22 -3.57
N VAL A 176 -18.58 -14.32 -3.54
CA VAL A 176 -19.14 -15.66 -3.28
C VAL A 176 -19.35 -15.92 -1.79
N SER A 177 -18.52 -15.31 -0.92
CA SER A 177 -18.63 -15.46 0.54
C SER A 177 -19.48 -14.37 1.20
N GLY A 178 -19.89 -13.35 0.45
CA GLY A 178 -20.64 -12.17 0.90
C GLY A 178 -22.15 -12.31 0.75
#